data_AF-A0A4S8LEV1-F1
#
_entry.id   AF-A0A4S8LEV1-F1
#
_cell.length_a   1.000
_cell.length_b   1.000
_cell.length_c   1.000
_cell.angle_alpha   90.00
_cell.angle_beta   90.00
_cell.angle_gamma   90.00
#
_symmetry.space_group_name_H-M   'P 1'
#
loop_
_entity.id
_entity.type
_entity.pdbx_description
1 polymer ?
#
loop_
_entity_poly.entity_id
_entity_poly.type
_entity_poly.pdbx_seq_one_letter_code
_entity_poly.pdbx_strand_id
1 'polypeptide(L)'
;MPKDLYPSSFSFHTGRAAFASRRAILQPSPDARLPDYDPHPAQQMVYLTELRRLIVEGMMATFSIENLTWIPYRLPVSCHTVEPRSYELTPGYVPPICPHITNPFRSRSDCSMTVREVLDPATGEISFIFRAPHPHCRFIVPIQYSPERSHELSRNQYAAQRGVGNGRESFLHESSENENIASLDAEGPADVDSGESELESELESESEL
;
A
#
# COMPACT_ATOMS: atom_id res chain seq x y z
N MET A 1 3.57 -21.32 -54.16
CA MET A 1 3.06 -22.58 -54.72
C MET A 1 1.59 -22.72 -54.35
N PRO A 2 0.73 -23.21 -55.26
CA PRO A 2 -0.73 -23.18 -55.14
C PRO A 2 -1.32 -24.45 -54.51
N LYS A 3 -2.56 -24.27 -54.00
CA LYS A 3 -3.71 -25.20 -53.91
C LYS A 3 -3.50 -26.58 -53.25
N ASP A 4 -4.30 -26.82 -52.21
CA ASP A 4 -5.20 -27.98 -52.01
C ASP A 4 -6.07 -27.63 -50.76
N LEU A 5 -7.35 -27.25 -50.83
CA LEU A 5 -8.55 -28.01 -51.23
C LEU A 5 -8.53 -29.44 -50.71
N TYR A 6 -9.34 -29.77 -49.70
CA TYR A 6 -10.43 -30.76 -49.80
C TYR A 6 -11.38 -30.62 -48.57
N PRO A 7 -12.66 -31.07 -48.69
CA PRO A 7 -13.80 -30.61 -47.93
C PRO A 7 -14.40 -31.69 -47.01
N SER A 8 -15.54 -31.31 -46.39
CA SER A 8 -16.70 -32.17 -46.16
C SER A 8 -16.62 -33.17 -45.01
N SER A 9 -17.43 -32.91 -43.98
CA SER A 9 -18.64 -33.72 -43.82
C SER A 9 -19.59 -33.08 -42.81
N PHE A 10 -20.77 -32.72 -43.34
CA PHE A 10 -21.99 -32.42 -42.60
C PHE A 10 -22.48 -33.67 -41.86
N SER A 11 -22.94 -33.51 -40.62
CA SER A 11 -23.85 -34.45 -39.99
C SER A 11 -24.92 -33.66 -39.25
N PHE A 12 -26.10 -33.56 -39.87
CA PHE A 12 -27.31 -33.10 -39.21
C PHE A 12 -27.87 -34.26 -38.39
N HIS A 13 -27.76 -34.17 -37.06
CA HIS A 13 -28.62 -34.94 -36.16
C HIS A 13 -29.73 -34.03 -35.66
N THR A 14 -30.91 -34.21 -36.26
CA THR A 14 -32.20 -33.72 -35.75
C THR A 14 -32.59 -34.52 -34.51
N GLY A 15 -32.00 -34.16 -33.38
CA GLY A 15 -32.39 -34.64 -32.06
C GLY A 15 -33.44 -33.70 -31.45
N ARG A 16 -34.70 -34.16 -31.40
CA ARG A 16 -35.76 -33.60 -30.54
C ARG A 16 -35.26 -33.58 -29.09
N ALA A 17 -34.78 -32.44 -28.61
CA ALA A 17 -34.51 -32.24 -27.20
C ALA A 17 -35.79 -31.75 -26.52
N ALA A 18 -36.31 -32.59 -25.63
CA ALA A 18 -37.41 -32.25 -24.74
C ALA A 18 -37.11 -30.94 -23.99
N PHE A 19 -38.09 -30.02 -23.99
CA PHE A 19 -38.15 -28.90 -23.06
C PHE A 19 -38.34 -29.44 -21.63
N ALA A 20 -37.28 -30.04 -21.07
CA ALA A 20 -37.13 -30.12 -19.64
C ALA A 20 -36.85 -28.68 -19.19
N SER A 21 -37.90 -28.02 -18.70
CA SER A 21 -37.81 -26.75 -17.97
C SER A 21 -36.98 -26.96 -16.71
N ARG A 22 -35.66 -27.07 -16.91
CA ARG A 22 -34.66 -26.93 -15.87
C ARG A 22 -34.66 -25.45 -15.55
N ARG A 23 -35.49 -25.04 -14.60
CA ARG A 23 -35.07 -24.00 -13.66
C ARG A 23 -33.81 -24.53 -13.00
N ALA A 24 -32.67 -24.42 -13.69
CA ALA A 24 -31.38 -24.41 -13.06
C ALA A 24 -31.51 -23.28 -12.05
N ILE A 25 -31.59 -23.64 -10.77
CA ILE A 25 -31.38 -22.69 -9.69
C ILE A 25 -29.97 -22.21 -9.97
N LEU A 26 -29.85 -21.07 -10.65
CA LEU A 26 -28.61 -20.35 -10.83
C LEU A 26 -28.19 -20.03 -9.41
N GLN A 27 -27.39 -20.90 -8.82
CA GLN A 27 -26.70 -20.54 -7.60
C GLN A 27 -25.93 -19.28 -7.98
N PRO A 28 -26.16 -18.16 -7.26
CA PRO A 28 -25.45 -16.93 -7.55
C PRO A 28 -23.96 -17.27 -7.59
N SER A 29 -23.25 -16.78 -8.60
CA SER A 29 -21.80 -16.96 -8.69
C SER A 29 -21.21 -16.67 -7.30
N PRO A 30 -20.28 -17.51 -6.78
CA PRO A 30 -19.64 -17.25 -5.49
C PRO A 30 -19.14 -15.79 -5.36
N ASP A 31 -18.80 -15.16 -6.49
CA ASP A 31 -18.39 -13.75 -6.58
C ASP A 31 -19.48 -12.75 -6.14
N ALA A 32 -20.76 -13.06 -6.34
CA ALA A 32 -21.86 -12.15 -6.06
C ALA A 32 -22.10 -11.92 -4.55
N ARG A 33 -21.55 -12.78 -3.69
CA ARG A 33 -21.66 -12.66 -2.22
C ARG A 33 -20.36 -12.19 -1.57
N LEU A 34 -19.29 -11.95 -2.33
CA LEU A 34 -18.01 -11.50 -1.77
C LEU A 34 -18.13 -10.29 -0.82
N PRO A 35 -18.93 -9.24 -1.13
CA PRO A 35 -19.07 -8.10 -0.23
C PRO A 35 -19.69 -8.45 1.13
N ASP A 36 -20.53 -9.49 1.20
CA ASP A 36 -21.22 -9.88 2.43
C ASP A 36 -20.27 -10.49 3.48
N TYR A 37 -19.10 -10.94 3.04
CA TYR A 37 -18.06 -11.54 3.88
C TYR A 37 -16.85 -10.61 4.10
N ASP A 38 -16.88 -9.42 3.53
CA ASP A 38 -15.90 -8.39 3.86
C ASP A 38 -16.04 -7.96 5.33
N PRO A 39 -15.00 -7.39 5.95
CA PRO A 39 -15.10 -6.93 7.34
C PRO A 39 -16.32 -6.04 7.50
N HIS A 40 -17.08 -6.23 8.58
CA HIS A 40 -18.27 -5.43 8.86
C HIS A 40 -17.93 -3.93 8.81
N PRO A 41 -18.82 -3.04 8.33
CA PRO A 41 -18.50 -1.61 8.20
C PRO A 41 -17.94 -0.96 9.47
N ALA A 42 -18.45 -1.32 10.66
CA ALA A 42 -17.90 -0.86 11.93
C ALA A 42 -16.43 -1.29 12.14
N GLN A 43 -16.08 -2.53 11.78
CA GLN A 43 -14.72 -3.02 11.85
C GLN A 43 -13.81 -2.32 10.83
N GLN A 44 -14.31 -2.05 9.62
CA GLN A 44 -13.58 -1.28 8.62
C GLN A 44 -13.24 0.13 9.14
N MET A 45 -14.14 0.76 9.89
CA MET A 45 -13.89 2.06 10.50
C MET A 45 -12.78 2.01 11.56
N VAL A 46 -12.73 0.95 12.39
CA VAL A 46 -11.63 0.74 13.33
C VAL A 46 -10.30 0.63 12.57
N TYR A 47 -10.24 -0.20 11.54
CA TYR A 47 -9.04 -0.36 10.71
C TYR A 47 -8.64 0.93 9.98
N LEU A 48 -9.59 1.73 9.52
CA LEU A 48 -9.30 3.02 8.88
C LEU A 48 -8.72 4.03 9.88
N THR A 49 -9.25 4.07 11.11
CA THR A 49 -8.75 4.94 12.18
C THR A 49 -7.31 4.57 12.55
N GLU A 50 -7.03 3.28 12.74
CA GLU A 50 -5.67 2.80 13.01
C GLU A 50 -4.70 3.13 11.88
N LEU A 51 -5.11 2.88 10.63
CA LEU A 51 -4.28 3.19 9.45
C LEU A 51 -3.96 4.69 9.39
N ARG A 52 -4.96 5.55 9.60
CA ARG A 52 -4.77 7.01 9.62
C ARG A 52 -3.77 7.44 10.69
N ARG A 53 -3.83 6.86 11.89
CA ARG A 53 -2.86 7.12 12.95
C ARG A 53 -1.43 6.83 12.48
N LEU A 54 -1.19 5.67 11.87
CA LEU A 54 0.13 5.30 11.34
C LEU A 54 0.59 6.24 10.21
N ILE A 55 -0.33 6.68 9.35
CA ILE A 55 -0.02 7.62 8.26
C ILE A 55 0.42 8.98 8.82
N VAL A 56 -0.26 9.49 9.84
CA VAL A 56 0.11 10.74 10.53
C VAL A 56 1.49 10.62 11.17
N GLU A 57 1.84 9.44 11.68
CA GLU A 57 3.17 9.11 12.20
C GLU A 57 4.22 8.90 11.08
N GLY A 58 3.85 9.12 9.81
CA GLY A 58 4.74 8.99 8.67
C GLY A 58 5.12 7.53 8.37
N MET A 59 4.33 6.56 8.80
CA MET A 59 4.59 5.14 8.56
C MET A 59 3.75 4.60 7.41
N MET A 60 4.38 3.74 6.59
CA MET A 60 3.64 2.81 5.73
C MET A 60 3.18 1.62 6.57
N ALA A 61 2.08 0.98 6.17
CA ALA A 61 1.49 -0.12 6.91
C ALA A 61 1.04 -1.27 6.01
N THR A 62 1.02 -2.47 6.57
CA THR A 62 0.40 -3.66 5.99
C THR A 62 -0.49 -4.32 7.05
N PHE A 63 -1.58 -4.94 6.63
CA PHE A 63 -2.46 -5.62 7.57
C PHE A 63 -1.89 -7.00 7.95
N SER A 64 -1.84 -7.29 9.25
CA SER A 64 -1.49 -8.60 9.78
C SER A 64 -2.74 -9.43 9.99
N ILE A 65 -2.83 -10.58 9.31
CA ILE A 65 -3.96 -11.52 9.46
C ILE A 65 -3.94 -12.17 10.85
N GLU A 66 -2.74 -12.46 11.37
CA GLU A 66 -2.56 -13.12 12.66
C GLU A 66 -3.01 -12.22 13.82
N ASN A 67 -2.64 -10.95 13.77
CA ASN A 67 -2.93 -9.98 14.84
C ASN A 67 -4.21 -9.18 14.60
N LEU A 68 -4.81 -9.32 13.41
CA LEU A 68 -5.98 -8.55 12.96
C LEU A 68 -5.82 -7.04 13.13
N THR A 69 -4.62 -6.51 12.90
CA THR A 69 -4.29 -5.08 13.03
C THR A 69 -3.26 -4.64 11.99
N TRP A 70 -3.10 -3.33 11.82
CA TRP A 70 -2.05 -2.75 11.02
C TRP A 70 -0.70 -2.85 11.71
N ILE A 71 0.31 -3.28 10.97
CA ILE A 71 1.71 -3.28 11.41
C ILE A 71 2.55 -2.39 10.49
N PRO A 72 3.64 -1.79 11.00
CA PRO A 72 4.56 -1.03 10.17
C PRO A 72 5.08 -1.87 9.00
N TYR A 73 5.00 -1.31 7.80
CA TYR A 73 5.51 -1.91 6.57
C TYR A 73 6.81 -1.21 6.17
N ARG A 74 7.86 -2.00 5.93
CA ARG A 74 9.15 -1.50 5.47
C ARG A 74 9.38 -1.95 4.05
N LEU A 75 9.67 -1.00 3.18
CA LEU A 75 10.15 -1.30 1.84
C LEU A 75 11.55 -1.93 1.90
N PRO A 76 11.86 -2.87 0.99
CA PRO A 76 13.23 -3.31 0.79
C PRO A 76 14.17 -2.12 0.55
N VAL A 77 15.42 -2.19 1.01
CA VAL A 77 16.41 -1.12 0.84
C VAL A 77 16.58 -0.72 -0.64
N SER A 78 16.54 -1.70 -1.53
CA SER A 78 16.61 -1.53 -2.98
C SER A 78 15.43 -0.74 -3.57
N CYS A 79 14.27 -0.73 -2.91
CA CYS A 79 13.12 0.06 -3.34
C CYS A 79 13.35 1.57 -3.14
N HIS A 80 14.22 1.99 -2.22
CA HIS A 80 14.45 3.42 -1.96
C HIS A 80 15.22 4.14 -3.08
N THR A 81 15.84 3.40 -4.00
CA THR A 81 16.61 3.94 -5.13
C THR A 81 15.91 3.79 -6.47
N VAL A 82 14.70 3.22 -6.49
CA VAL A 82 13.93 2.98 -7.71
C VAL A 82 12.58 3.69 -7.63
N GLU A 83 12.03 4.02 -8.78
CA GLU A 83 10.70 4.63 -8.85
C GLU A 83 9.63 3.63 -8.36
N PRO A 84 8.60 4.08 -7.61
CA PRO A 84 7.56 3.20 -7.06
C PRO A 84 6.91 2.28 -8.09
N ARG A 85 6.74 2.72 -9.34
CA ARG A 85 6.20 1.90 -10.44
C ARG A 85 6.96 0.58 -10.66
N SER A 86 8.23 0.53 -10.27
CA SER A 86 9.14 -0.59 -10.51
C SER A 86 9.35 -1.48 -9.28
N TYR A 87 8.65 -1.22 -8.16
CA TYR A 87 8.84 -2.02 -6.94
C TYR A 87 8.58 -3.51 -7.15
N GLU A 88 7.62 -3.89 -8.00
CA GLU A 88 7.29 -5.29 -8.30
C GLU A 88 8.46 -6.06 -8.94
N LEU A 89 9.40 -5.36 -9.59
CA LEU A 89 10.60 -5.94 -10.18
C LEU A 89 11.77 -6.03 -9.19
N THR A 90 11.62 -5.46 -8.00
CA THR A 90 12.69 -5.37 -7.01
C THR A 90 12.80 -6.67 -6.20
N PRO A 91 13.98 -7.31 -6.11
CA PRO A 91 14.16 -8.51 -5.31
C PRO A 91 13.76 -8.31 -3.85
N GLY A 92 12.99 -9.26 -3.31
CA GLY A 92 12.52 -9.23 -1.93
C GLY A 92 11.33 -8.31 -1.67
N TYR A 93 10.79 -7.64 -2.69
CA TYR A 93 9.55 -6.88 -2.56
C TYR A 93 8.36 -7.81 -2.27
N VAL A 94 7.61 -7.47 -1.21
CA VAL A 94 6.38 -8.15 -0.82
C VAL A 94 5.30 -7.09 -0.67
N PRO A 95 4.25 -7.07 -1.52
CA PRO A 95 3.24 -6.01 -1.46
C PRO A 95 2.51 -6.00 -0.12
N PRO A 96 2.14 -4.81 0.40
CA PRO A 96 1.31 -4.72 1.60
C PRO A 96 -0.08 -5.30 1.32
N ILE A 97 -0.77 -5.75 2.38
CA ILE A 97 -2.06 -6.42 2.29
C ILE A 97 -3.13 -5.56 2.97
N CYS A 98 -4.33 -5.51 2.39
CA CYS A 98 -5.47 -4.81 3.00
C CYS A 98 -6.28 -5.71 3.97
N PRO A 99 -7.07 -5.14 4.90
CA PRO A 99 -7.86 -5.90 5.88
C PRO A 99 -8.93 -6.83 5.31
N HIS A 100 -9.30 -6.68 4.03
CA HIS A 100 -10.26 -7.57 3.37
C HIS A 100 -9.74 -9.01 3.25
N ILE A 101 -8.45 -9.26 3.48
CA ILE A 101 -7.89 -10.61 3.50
C ILE A 101 -8.48 -11.51 4.60
N THR A 102 -9.18 -10.93 5.57
CA THR A 102 -9.94 -11.67 6.58
C THR A 102 -11.20 -12.33 6.02
N ASN A 103 -11.65 -11.90 4.83
CA ASN A 103 -12.70 -12.58 4.07
C ASN A 103 -12.14 -13.90 3.50
N PRO A 104 -12.66 -15.08 3.91
CA PRO A 104 -12.12 -16.38 3.50
C PRO A 104 -12.30 -16.67 2.00
N PHE A 105 -13.12 -15.88 1.30
CA PHE A 105 -13.35 -16.00 -0.14
C PHE A 105 -12.41 -15.11 -0.97
N ARG A 106 -11.57 -14.29 -0.32
CA ARG A 106 -10.54 -13.50 -1.01
C ARG A 106 -9.20 -14.20 -0.94
N SER A 107 -8.49 -14.19 -2.07
CA SER A 107 -7.11 -14.66 -2.13
C SER A 107 -6.14 -13.58 -1.66
N ARG A 108 -4.91 -13.99 -1.32
CA ARG A 108 -3.82 -13.05 -1.03
C ARG A 108 -3.57 -12.11 -2.22
N SER A 109 -3.69 -12.58 -3.46
CA SER A 109 -3.54 -11.75 -4.66
C SER A 109 -4.62 -10.68 -4.76
N ASP A 110 -5.86 -10.98 -4.40
CA ASP A 110 -6.96 -10.00 -4.45
C ASP A 110 -6.69 -8.84 -3.49
N CYS A 111 -6.14 -9.14 -2.32
CA CYS A 111 -5.90 -8.16 -1.24
C CYS A 111 -4.48 -7.57 -1.25
N SER A 112 -3.59 -8.05 -2.12
CA SER A 112 -2.25 -7.47 -2.30
C SER A 112 -2.37 -6.10 -2.93
N MET A 113 -1.83 -5.09 -2.25
CA MET A 113 -1.93 -3.70 -2.68
C MET A 113 -0.86 -3.41 -3.73
N THR A 114 -1.27 -2.84 -4.85
CA THR A 114 -0.39 -2.46 -5.95
C THR A 114 -0.08 -0.97 -5.88
N VAL A 115 1.05 -0.55 -6.44
CA VAL A 115 1.37 0.87 -6.60
C VAL A 115 0.38 1.50 -7.58
N ARG A 116 -0.14 2.68 -7.22
CA ARG A 116 -1.01 3.51 -8.06
C ARG A 116 -0.51 4.94 -8.01
N GLU A 117 -0.68 5.63 -9.12
CA GLU A 117 -0.41 7.06 -9.23
C GLU A 117 -1.70 7.83 -8.98
N VAL A 118 -1.57 8.91 -8.24
CA VAL A 118 -2.66 9.85 -7.99
C VAL A 118 -2.13 11.24 -8.32
N LEU A 119 -2.71 11.84 -9.35
CA LEU A 119 -2.49 13.23 -9.69
C LEU A 119 -3.35 14.08 -8.74
N ASP A 120 -2.71 14.93 -7.96
CA ASP A 120 -3.42 15.94 -7.18
C ASP A 120 -3.94 17.01 -8.16
N PRO A 121 -5.26 17.21 -8.29
CA PRO A 121 -5.81 18.18 -9.24
C PRO A 121 -5.53 19.63 -8.83
N ALA A 122 -5.27 19.91 -7.55
CA ALA A 122 -5.02 21.25 -7.05
C ALA A 122 -3.57 21.70 -7.32
N THR A 123 -2.61 20.80 -7.17
CA THR A 123 -1.17 21.11 -7.34
C THR A 123 -0.60 20.64 -8.67
N GLY A 124 -1.24 19.67 -9.32
CA GLY A 124 -0.71 18.98 -10.49
C GLY A 124 0.42 17.99 -10.17
N GLU A 125 0.68 17.72 -8.88
CA GLU A 125 1.74 16.82 -8.45
C GLU A 125 1.31 15.36 -8.51
N ILE A 126 2.23 14.48 -8.92
CA ILE A 126 2.01 13.04 -8.92
C ILE A 126 2.45 12.49 -7.56
N SER A 127 1.52 11.88 -6.85
CA SER A 127 1.77 11.11 -5.64
C SER A 127 1.59 9.61 -5.91
N PHE A 128 2.25 8.79 -5.09
CA PHE A 128 2.17 7.34 -5.18
C PHE A 128 1.47 6.78 -3.96
N ILE A 129 0.58 5.81 -4.17
CA ILE A 129 -0.14 5.10 -3.11
C ILE A 129 -0.09 3.58 -3.34
N PHE A 130 -0.19 2.80 -2.27
CA PHE A 130 -0.62 1.42 -2.35
C PHE A 130 -2.14 1.35 -2.26
N ARG A 131 -2.77 0.56 -3.13
CA ARG A 131 -4.20 0.21 -3.07
C ARG A 131 -4.44 -1.18 -3.64
N ALA A 132 -5.30 -1.97 -2.99
CA ALA A 132 -5.69 -3.29 -3.51
C ALA A 132 -6.54 -3.13 -4.79
N PRO A 133 -6.40 -4.04 -5.78
CA PRO A 133 -7.09 -3.94 -7.07
C PRO A 133 -8.59 -4.28 -6.99
N HIS A 134 -9.03 -4.95 -5.93
CA HIS A 134 -10.42 -5.37 -5.78
C HIS A 134 -11.37 -4.17 -5.60
N PRO A 135 -12.65 -4.29 -6.02
CA PRO A 135 -13.61 -3.20 -5.88
C PRO A 135 -13.88 -2.87 -4.41
N HIS A 136 -14.30 -1.62 -4.17
CA HIS A 136 -14.65 -1.09 -2.84
C HIS A 136 -13.51 -1.08 -1.80
N CYS A 137 -12.27 -1.39 -2.17
CA CYS A 137 -11.14 -1.17 -1.26
C CYS A 137 -10.95 0.33 -0.99
N ARG A 138 -11.20 0.73 0.26
CA ARG A 138 -11.06 2.10 0.77
C ARG A 138 -9.73 2.33 1.50
N PHE A 139 -8.97 1.28 1.75
CA PHE A 139 -7.68 1.37 2.42
C PHE A 139 -6.61 1.83 1.44
N ILE A 140 -6.02 2.99 1.73
CA ILE A 140 -4.99 3.64 0.91
C ILE A 140 -3.79 3.88 1.81
N VAL A 141 -2.61 3.42 1.39
CA VAL A 141 -1.35 3.66 2.12
C VAL A 141 -0.48 4.57 1.24
N PRO A 142 -0.21 5.81 1.65
CA PRO A 142 0.66 6.70 0.88
C PRO A 142 2.09 6.17 0.85
N ILE A 143 2.75 6.32 -0.30
CA ILE A 143 4.15 5.99 -0.48
C ILE A 143 4.94 7.27 -0.35
N GLN A 144 5.79 7.34 0.68
CA GLN A 144 6.73 8.45 0.84
C GLN A 144 7.87 8.29 -0.17
N TYR A 145 7.72 8.90 -1.32
CA TYR A 145 8.72 8.94 -2.37
C TYR A 145 9.22 10.38 -2.54
N SER A 146 10.54 10.56 -2.45
CA SER A 146 11.20 11.83 -2.82
C SER A 146 12.22 11.49 -3.92
N PRO A 147 12.05 12.07 -5.13
CA PRO A 147 13.03 11.92 -6.21
C PRO A 147 14.44 12.34 -5.77
N GLU A 148 14.54 13.41 -4.96
CA GLU A 148 15.80 13.98 -4.48
C GLU A 148 16.56 12.98 -3.61
N ARG A 149 15.87 12.35 -2.65
CA ARG A 149 16.46 11.30 -1.80
C ARG A 149 16.93 10.09 -2.61
N SER A 150 16.20 9.74 -3.65
CA SER A 150 16.57 8.61 -4.53
C SER A 150 17.88 8.90 -5.25
N HIS A 151 18.09 10.15 -5.69
CA HIS A 151 19.32 10.60 -6.33
C HIS A 151 20.52 10.65 -5.36
N GLU A 152 20.31 11.11 -4.13
CA GLU A 152 21.34 11.14 -3.09
C GLU A 152 21.81 9.75 -2.69
N LEU A 153 20.88 8.82 -2.46
CA LEU A 153 21.21 7.43 -2.10
C LEU A 153 21.98 6.72 -3.21
N SER A 154 21.59 6.93 -4.46
CA SER A 154 22.33 6.43 -5.62
C SER A 154 23.76 6.97 -5.63
N ARG A 155 23.94 8.29 -5.46
CA ARG A 155 25.26 8.93 -5.43
C ARG A 155 26.15 8.40 -4.31
N ASN A 156 25.57 8.20 -3.12
CA ASN A 156 26.29 7.68 -1.95
C ASN A 156 26.69 6.21 -2.13
N GLN A 157 25.84 5.38 -2.73
CA GLN A 157 26.21 3.99 -3.07
C GLN A 157 27.38 3.93 -4.06
N TYR A 158 27.36 4.75 -5.11
CA TYR A 158 28.48 4.83 -6.07
C TYR A 158 29.78 5.31 -5.40
N ALA A 159 29.70 6.29 -4.50
CA ALA A 159 30.86 6.76 -3.74
C ALA A 159 31.42 5.67 -2.83
N ALA A 160 30.56 4.92 -2.13
CA ALA A 160 30.96 3.81 -1.28
C ALA A 160 31.66 2.69 -2.09
N GLN A 161 31.16 2.35 -3.27
CA GLN A 161 31.78 1.33 -4.13
C GLN A 161 33.15 1.76 -4.67
N ARG A 162 33.36 3.06 -4.94
CA ARG A 162 34.67 3.59 -5.38
C ARG A 162 35.67 3.77 -4.24
N GLY A 163 35.20 3.98 -3.00
CA GLY A 163 36.05 4.13 -1.82
C GLY A 163 36.73 2.84 -1.34
N VAL A 164 36.32 1.66 -1.83
CA VAL A 164 36.90 0.37 -1.40
C VAL A 164 38.17 -0.01 -2.19
N GLY A 165 38.56 0.79 -3.19
CA GLY A 165 39.70 0.50 -4.07
C GLY A 165 40.80 1.54 -4.04
N ASN A 166 41.47 1.75 -2.89
CA ASN A 166 42.91 2.09 -2.77
C ASN A 166 43.23 2.54 -1.33
N GLY A 167 43.20 1.58 -0.41
CA GLY A 167 43.65 1.75 0.98
C GLY A 167 44.63 0.67 1.38
N ARG A 168 45.63 0.40 0.55
CA ARG A 168 46.86 -0.24 0.99
C ARG A 168 47.81 0.89 1.36
N GLU A 169 47.79 1.33 2.62
CA GLU A 169 48.94 1.90 3.32
C GLU A 169 48.65 2.06 4.83
N SER A 170 49.46 1.35 5.63
CA SER A 170 50.10 1.78 6.90
C SER A 170 49.17 2.25 8.03
N PHE A 171 48.85 1.42 9.03
CA PHE A 171 49.67 1.13 10.22
C PHE A 171 50.34 2.37 10.88
N LEU A 172 49.97 2.58 12.16
CA LEU A 172 50.60 3.36 13.25
C LEU A 172 50.24 4.85 13.46
N HIS A 173 49.39 5.09 14.46
CA HIS A 173 49.59 5.99 15.63
C HIS A 173 48.21 6.11 16.33
N GLU A 174 47.95 5.46 17.46
CA GLU A 174 48.34 5.88 18.82
C GLU A 174 48.41 7.40 18.99
N SER A 175 47.39 7.99 19.63
CA SER A 175 47.54 8.84 20.82
C SER A 175 46.23 9.49 21.27
N SER A 176 46.01 9.38 22.59
CA SER A 176 45.41 10.34 23.52
C SER A 176 43.99 10.89 23.31
N GLU A 177 43.13 10.44 24.23
CA GLU A 177 42.58 11.26 25.32
C GLU A 177 42.29 12.73 25.00
N ASN A 178 40.99 13.06 24.96
CA ASN A 178 40.51 14.20 25.73
C ASN A 178 39.00 14.07 25.96
N GLU A 179 38.66 13.73 27.19
CA GLU A 179 37.33 13.92 27.77
C GLU A 179 37.05 15.43 27.84
N ASN A 180 35.91 15.87 27.32
CA ASN A 180 35.37 17.18 27.69
C ASN A 180 33.85 17.09 27.74
N ILE A 181 33.35 16.77 28.93
CA ILE A 181 31.93 16.76 29.29
C ILE A 181 31.57 18.21 29.61
N ALA A 182 30.90 18.90 28.69
CA ALA A 182 30.24 20.16 28.98
C ALA A 182 28.76 19.87 29.29
N SER A 183 28.43 19.93 30.58
CA SER A 183 27.06 20.05 31.07
C SER A 183 26.42 21.32 30.53
N LEU A 184 25.26 21.22 29.91
CA LEU A 184 24.39 22.34 29.61
C LEU A 184 23.06 22.09 30.31
N ASP A 185 22.92 22.71 31.47
CA ASP A 185 21.65 23.01 32.11
C ASP A 185 20.89 24.00 31.22
N ALA A 186 19.70 23.60 30.76
CA ALA A 186 18.76 24.51 30.11
C ALA A 186 17.42 24.39 30.81
N GLU A 187 17.17 25.40 31.65
CA GLU A 187 15.94 25.64 32.38
C GLU A 187 14.77 25.96 31.44
N GLY A 188 13.59 25.44 31.78
CA GLY A 188 12.31 26.13 31.65
C GLY A 188 11.44 25.85 30.42
N PRO A 189 10.32 25.13 30.56
CA PRO A 189 9.15 25.38 29.75
C PRO A 189 8.30 26.49 30.38
N ALA A 190 8.09 27.55 29.59
CA ALA A 190 7.13 28.61 29.87
C ALA A 190 5.70 28.06 29.82
N ASP A 191 4.89 28.46 30.81
CA ASP A 191 3.45 28.26 30.86
C ASP A 191 2.78 28.87 29.62
N VAL A 192 2.17 28.02 28.79
CA VAL A 192 1.36 28.47 27.64
C VAL A 192 -0.11 28.36 28.02
N ASP A 193 -0.69 29.54 28.20
CA ASP A 193 -2.08 29.85 28.49
C ASP A 193 -3.04 29.13 27.55
N SER A 194 -3.91 28.30 28.12
CA SER A 194 -4.95 27.56 27.39
C SER A 194 -6.16 28.45 27.22
N GLY A 195 -6.22 29.15 26.08
CA GLY A 195 -7.40 29.90 25.66
C GLY A 195 -8.54 28.96 25.30
N GLU A 196 -9.48 28.80 26.23
CA GLU A 196 -10.79 28.21 26.01
C GLU A 196 -11.57 29.08 25.01
N SER A 197 -12.02 28.48 23.90
CA SER A 197 -13.02 29.08 23.03
C SER A 197 -14.12 28.04 22.80
N GLU A 198 -15.14 28.15 23.64
CA GLU A 198 -16.48 27.63 23.40
C GLU A 198 -17.01 28.28 22.11
N LEU A 199 -17.19 27.47 21.06
CA LEU A 199 -18.07 27.83 19.96
C LEU A 199 -19.16 26.77 19.89
N GLU A 200 -20.17 26.98 20.73
CA GLU A 200 -21.52 26.50 20.47
C GLU A 200 -22.01 27.15 19.18
N SER A 201 -22.43 26.35 18.22
CA SER A 201 -23.20 26.83 17.08
C SER A 201 -24.23 25.77 16.74
N GLU A 202 -25.38 25.95 17.38
CA GLU A 202 -26.67 25.41 17.00
C GLU A 202 -26.91 25.66 15.50
N LEU A 203 -27.11 24.60 14.73
CA LEU A 203 -27.84 24.67 13.46
C LEU A 203 -28.70 23.41 13.34
N GLU A 204 -29.81 23.44 14.08
CA GLU A 204 -31.03 22.78 13.65
C GLU A 204 -31.51 23.47 12.37
N SER A 205 -31.67 22.71 11.29
CA SER A 205 -32.41 23.16 10.11
C SER A 205 -33.06 21.93 9.49
N GLU A 206 -34.27 21.70 9.97
CA GLU A 206 -35.30 20.89 9.37
C GLU A 206 -35.47 21.25 7.88
N SER A 207 -35.63 20.24 7.04
CA SER A 207 -36.43 20.38 5.82
C SER A 207 -37.00 19.02 5.44
N GLU A 208 -38.25 18.83 5.85
CA GLU A 208 -39.19 17.94 5.18
C GLU A 208 -39.32 18.36 3.71
N LEU A 209 -39.20 17.40 2.79
CA LEU A 209 -39.98 17.28 1.54
C LEU A 209 -39.73 15.89 0.92
#